data_AF-A0A401HXS8-F1
#
_entry.id   AF-A0A401HXS8-F1
#
_cell.length_a   1.000
_cell.length_b   1.000
_cell.length_c   1.000
_cell.angle_alpha   90.00
_cell.angle_beta   90.00
_cell.angle_gamma   90.00
#
_symmetry.space_group_name_H-M   'P 1'
#
loop_
_entity.id
_entity.type
_entity.pdbx_description
1 polymer ?
#
loop_
_entity_poly.entity_id
_entity_poly.type
_entity_poly.pdbx_seq_one_letter_code
_entity_poly.pdbx_strand_id
1 'polypeptide(L)'
;MMAQDNLQGNGIVYTVRTQHKDYPHEEINASLIRDIIQDFLTDGDDDFFVLEPDQPIQGSIYMQAIGDPEGSGGILSEVRIVQDDESFQHYSYLSADPAEAVSIFLAYWETQQLPDLSGWTDITAEFE
;
A
#
# COMPACT_ATOMS: atom_id res chain seq x y z
N MET A 1 16.77 33.66 -15.61
CA MET A 1 16.67 32.26 -16.03
C MET A 1 16.73 31.40 -14.78
N MET A 2 15.59 30.76 -14.48
CA MET A 2 15.33 29.61 -13.60
C MET A 2 15.86 29.54 -12.16
N ALA A 3 14.92 29.44 -11.22
CA ALA A 3 14.89 28.41 -10.17
C ALA A 3 13.40 28.20 -9.82
N GLN A 4 12.73 27.26 -10.52
CA GLN A 4 12.36 25.93 -10.02
C GLN A 4 11.27 25.98 -8.94
N ASP A 5 10.02 26.13 -9.39
CA ASP A 5 8.84 25.71 -8.63
C ASP A 5 8.79 24.18 -8.67
N ASN A 6 9.39 23.53 -7.67
CA ASN A 6 9.16 22.12 -7.36
C ASN A 6 8.55 22.06 -5.95
N LEU A 7 7.23 22.28 -5.87
CA LEU A 7 6.46 21.92 -4.69
C LEU A 7 6.29 20.39 -4.74
N GLN A 8 7.23 19.67 -4.13
CA GLN A 8 7.08 18.25 -3.80
C GLN A 8 5.86 18.11 -2.87
N GLY A 9 4.97 17.18 -3.18
CA GLY A 9 3.73 16.94 -2.44
C GLY A 9 3.99 16.66 -0.96
N ASN A 10 3.26 17.36 -0.09
CA ASN A 10 2.99 17.11 1.34
C ASN A 10 4.01 16.40 2.27
N GLY A 11 5.32 16.43 1.98
CA GLY A 11 6.40 16.18 2.95
C GLY A 11 6.54 14.77 3.55
N ILE A 12 5.66 13.81 3.23
CA ILE A 12 5.81 12.40 3.65
C ILE A 12 6.75 11.68 2.71
N VAL A 13 7.74 11.01 3.28
CA VAL A 13 8.70 10.16 2.58
C VAL A 13 8.17 8.73 2.63
N TYR A 14 8.34 7.98 1.55
CA TYR A 14 7.88 6.60 1.46
C TYR A 14 9.02 5.66 1.14
N THR A 15 8.89 4.42 1.60
CA THR A 15 9.68 3.28 1.11
C THR A 15 8.70 2.26 0.54
N VAL A 16 9.01 1.73 -0.64
CA VAL A 16 8.36 0.53 -1.15
C VAL A 16 9.28 -0.66 -0.90
N ARG A 17 8.77 -1.72 -0.28
CA ARG A 17 9.47 -3.00 -0.15
C ARG A 17 8.75 -4.06 -0.96
N THR A 18 9.51 -4.86 -1.70
CA THR A 18 9.00 -6.07 -2.38
C THR A 18 9.82 -7.29 -1.99
N GLN A 19 9.47 -8.47 -2.49
CA GLN A 19 10.23 -9.70 -2.23
C GLN A 19 11.70 -9.59 -2.66
N HIS A 20 12.00 -8.77 -3.68
CA HIS A 20 13.31 -8.73 -4.34
C HIS A 20 14.05 -7.41 -4.21
N LYS A 21 13.35 -6.29 -3.97
CA LYS A 21 13.96 -4.97 -3.96
C LYS A 21 13.20 -3.99 -3.06
N ASP A 22 13.98 -3.15 -2.39
CA ASP A 22 13.48 -1.93 -1.77
C ASP A 22 13.67 -0.73 -2.72
N TYR A 23 12.65 0.10 -2.83
CA TYR A 23 12.66 1.34 -3.62
C TYR A 23 12.56 2.53 -2.66
N PRO A 24 13.57 3.42 -2.64
CA PRO A 24 13.52 4.64 -1.86
C PRO A 24 12.54 5.65 -2.49
N HIS A 25 12.15 6.66 -1.72
CA HIS A 25 11.12 7.64 -2.08
C HIS A 25 11.28 8.23 -3.49
N GLU A 26 12.50 8.60 -3.88
CA GLU A 26 12.82 9.20 -5.17
C GLU A 26 12.61 8.27 -6.37
N GLU A 27 12.55 6.95 -6.15
CA GLU A 27 12.24 5.96 -7.19
C GLU A 27 10.73 5.69 -7.29
N ILE A 28 9.95 6.02 -6.25
CA ILE A 28 8.52 5.74 -6.19
C ILE A 28 7.77 6.70 -7.12
N ASN A 29 6.98 6.11 -8.02
CA ASN A 29 6.08 6.82 -8.90
C ASN A 29 4.86 5.95 -9.22
N ALA A 30 3.81 6.55 -9.79
CA ALA A 30 2.57 5.84 -10.09
C ALA A 30 2.74 4.64 -11.04
N SER A 31 3.70 4.68 -11.96
CA SER A 31 3.99 3.55 -12.84
C SER A 31 4.61 2.39 -12.06
N LEU A 32 5.59 2.65 -11.20
CA LEU A 32 6.19 1.62 -10.35
C LEU A 32 5.13 0.88 -9.51
N ILE A 33 4.25 1.62 -8.83
CA ILE A 33 3.19 1.04 -8.00
C ILE A 33 2.25 0.19 -8.85
N ARG A 34 1.84 0.70 -10.01
CA ARG A 34 0.95 -0.02 -10.94
C ARG A 34 1.62 -1.31 -11.44
N ASP A 35 2.86 -1.22 -11.89
CA ASP A 35 3.58 -2.34 -12.50
C ASP A 35 3.72 -3.49 -11.48
N ILE A 36 4.22 -3.23 -10.28
CA ILE A 36 4.39 -4.26 -9.23
C ILE A 36 3.06 -4.93 -8.87
N ILE A 37 2.01 -4.14 -8.61
CA ILE A 37 0.71 -4.69 -8.18
C ILE A 37 0.06 -5.50 -9.30
N GLN A 38 0.24 -5.10 -10.57
CA GLN A 38 -0.32 -5.82 -11.71
C GLN A 38 0.42 -7.13 -12.00
N ASP A 39 1.72 -7.19 -11.71
CA ASP A 39 2.55 -8.38 -11.92
C ASP A 39 2.11 -9.57 -11.03
N PHE A 40 1.44 -9.32 -9.89
CA PHE A 40 0.87 -10.38 -9.04
C PHE A 40 -0.17 -11.28 -9.74
N LEU A 41 -0.72 -10.83 -10.86
CA LEU A 41 -1.70 -11.61 -11.62
C LEU A 41 -1.07 -12.47 -12.70
N THR A 42 0.17 -12.14 -13.10
CA THR A 42 0.87 -12.77 -14.21
C THR A 42 1.90 -13.77 -13.72
N ASP A 43 2.58 -13.46 -12.62
CA ASP A 43 3.63 -14.29 -12.06
C ASP A 43 3.09 -14.97 -10.80
N GLY A 44 3.00 -16.30 -10.85
CA GLY A 44 2.52 -17.14 -9.74
C GLY A 44 3.53 -17.29 -8.59
N ASP A 45 4.37 -16.28 -8.39
CA ASP A 45 5.34 -16.22 -7.30
C ASP A 45 4.69 -15.57 -6.07
N ASP A 46 5.10 -16.00 -4.88
CA ASP A 46 4.67 -15.43 -3.58
C ASP A 46 5.30 -14.03 -3.38
N ASP A 47 4.97 -13.08 -4.26
CA ASP A 47 5.47 -11.70 -4.19
C ASP A 47 4.55 -10.82 -3.33
N PHE A 48 5.13 -9.77 -2.78
CA PHE A 48 4.44 -8.79 -1.96
C PHE A 48 4.88 -7.38 -2.30
N PHE A 49 4.03 -6.43 -1.96
CA PHE A 49 4.30 -5.01 -2.06
C PHE A 49 3.92 -4.36 -0.73
N VAL A 50 4.84 -3.67 -0.09
CA VAL A 50 4.58 -2.88 1.12
C VAL A 50 4.94 -1.43 0.84
N LEU A 51 3.98 -0.53 1.03
CA LEU A 51 4.16 0.92 0.95
C LEU A 51 4.14 1.50 2.37
N GLU A 52 5.32 1.90 2.85
CA GLU A 52 5.57 2.36 4.21
C GLU A 52 5.88 3.88 4.19
N PRO A 53 5.02 4.74 4.75
CA PRO A 53 5.36 6.13 4.98
C PRO A 53 6.30 6.28 6.19
N ASP A 54 7.13 7.32 6.19
CA ASP A 54 8.02 7.66 7.31
C ASP A 54 7.27 8.21 8.54
N GLN A 55 6.02 8.64 8.33
CA GLN A 55 5.09 9.08 9.38
C GLN A 55 3.71 8.46 9.17
N PRO A 56 2.99 8.08 10.23
CA PRO A 56 1.68 7.46 10.08
C PRO A 56 0.66 8.35 9.36
N ILE A 57 -0.09 7.76 8.42
CA ILE A 57 -1.16 8.44 7.70
C ILE A 57 -2.48 8.06 8.36
N GLN A 58 -3.07 8.98 9.13
CA GLN A 58 -4.30 8.71 9.89
C GLN A 58 -4.13 7.47 10.80
N GLY A 59 -2.95 7.32 11.41
CA GLY A 59 -2.57 6.16 12.24
C GLY A 59 -2.07 4.95 11.45
N SER A 60 -2.25 4.90 10.13
CA SER A 60 -1.73 3.82 9.30
C SER A 60 -0.22 3.88 9.16
N ILE A 61 0.45 2.76 9.46
CA ILE A 61 1.92 2.65 9.40
C ILE A 61 2.42 1.97 8.11
N TYR A 62 1.55 1.27 7.38
CA TYR A 62 1.83 0.76 6.04
C TYR A 62 0.53 0.34 5.34
N MET A 63 0.59 0.24 4.02
CA MET A 63 -0.34 -0.57 3.24
C MET A 63 0.43 -1.69 2.53
N GLN A 64 -0.14 -2.88 2.47
CA GLN A 64 0.45 -4.05 1.83
C GLN A 64 -0.48 -4.62 0.77
N ALA A 65 0.06 -5.06 -0.37
CA ALA A 65 -0.63 -5.89 -1.34
C ALA A 65 0.10 -7.21 -1.53
N ILE A 66 -0.67 -8.28 -1.69
CA ILE A 66 -0.21 -9.59 -2.15
C ILE A 66 -1.19 -10.12 -3.20
N GLY A 67 -0.72 -11.03 -4.06
CA GLY A 67 -1.61 -11.83 -4.89
C GLY A 67 -2.58 -12.65 -4.03
N ASP A 68 -3.77 -12.95 -4.54
CA ASP A 68 -4.76 -13.74 -3.82
C ASP A 68 -4.17 -15.11 -3.39
N PRO A 69 -4.02 -15.37 -2.06
CA PRO A 69 -3.42 -16.60 -1.57
C PRO A 69 -4.25 -17.85 -1.87
N GLU A 70 -5.54 -17.71 -2.16
CA GLU A 70 -6.41 -18.82 -2.55
C GLU A 70 -6.36 -19.13 -4.06
N GLY A 71 -5.67 -18.30 -4.85
CA GLY A 71 -5.46 -18.49 -6.28
C GLY A 71 -6.71 -18.29 -7.14
N SER A 72 -7.72 -17.59 -6.63
CA SER A 72 -8.97 -17.29 -7.37
C SER A 72 -8.83 -16.11 -8.35
N GLY A 73 -7.69 -15.42 -8.32
CA GLY A 73 -7.38 -14.28 -9.17
C GLY A 73 -7.90 -13.00 -8.54
N GLY A 74 -7.00 -12.30 -7.84
CA GLY A 74 -7.31 -11.08 -7.13
C GLY A 74 -6.09 -10.54 -6.40
N ILE A 75 -6.26 -9.41 -5.75
CA ILE A 75 -5.22 -8.73 -4.97
C ILE A 75 -5.77 -8.51 -3.57
N LEU A 76 -5.12 -9.09 -2.58
CA LEU A 76 -5.40 -8.84 -1.17
C LEU A 76 -4.64 -7.59 -0.75
N SER A 77 -5.38 -6.57 -0.34
CA SER A 77 -4.84 -5.34 0.24
C SER A 77 -5.00 -5.38 1.75
N GLU A 78 -3.97 -5.00 2.48
CA GLU A 78 -3.97 -4.91 3.94
C GLU A 78 -3.53 -3.53 4.41
N VAL A 79 -4.05 -3.09 5.55
CA VAL A 79 -3.65 -1.83 6.19
C VAL A 79 -3.61 -2.00 7.71
N ARG A 80 -2.49 -1.57 8.32
CA ARG A 80 -2.32 -1.59 9.77
C ARG A 80 -2.34 -0.18 10.35
N ILE A 81 -3.25 0.03 11.30
CA ILE A 81 -3.46 1.30 11.98
C ILE A 81 -3.05 1.15 13.44
N VAL A 82 -2.14 2.00 13.91
CA VAL A 82 -1.69 2.06 15.30
C VAL A 82 -2.41 3.21 16.02
N GLN A 83 -2.85 2.94 17.25
CA GLN A 83 -3.50 3.89 18.15
C GLN A 83 -2.49 4.52 19.12
N ASP A 84 -2.91 5.57 19.83
CA ASP A 84 -2.07 6.28 20.81
C ASP A 84 -1.61 5.40 21.99
N ASP A 85 -2.33 4.33 22.29
CA ASP A 85 -2.03 3.38 23.37
C ASP A 85 -1.18 2.18 22.91
N GLU A 86 -0.57 2.28 21.72
CA GLU A 86 0.22 1.23 21.06
C GLU A 86 -0.58 -0.01 20.62
N SER A 87 -1.90 -0.03 20.85
CA SER A 87 -2.77 -1.04 20.22
C SER A 87 -2.82 -0.81 18.72
N PHE A 88 -3.16 -1.86 17.97
CA PHE A 88 -3.32 -1.76 16.53
C PHE A 88 -4.61 -2.41 16.06
N GLN A 89 -5.06 -2.00 14.89
CA GLN A 89 -6.05 -2.70 14.11
C GLN A 89 -5.44 -3.06 12.75
N HIS A 90 -5.73 -4.26 12.26
CA HIS A 90 -5.26 -4.74 10.97
C HIS A 90 -6.46 -5.14 10.13
N TYR A 91 -6.58 -4.57 8.94
CA TYR A 91 -7.70 -4.81 8.05
C TYR A 91 -7.22 -5.38 6.73
N SER A 92 -8.01 -6.29 6.13
CA SER A 92 -7.79 -6.81 4.78
C SER A 92 -9.00 -6.64 3.88
N TYR A 93 -8.74 -6.49 2.59
CA TYR A 93 -9.74 -6.40 1.53
C TYR A 93 -9.24 -7.10 0.28
N LEU A 94 -9.99 -8.09 -0.19
CA LEU A 94 -9.71 -8.80 -1.44
C LEU A 94 -10.49 -8.15 -2.57
N SER A 95 -9.78 -7.62 -3.56
CA SER A 95 -10.38 -7.14 -4.80
C SER A 95 -10.08 -8.09 -5.96
N ALA A 96 -11.11 -8.42 -6.73
CA ALA A 96 -10.96 -9.11 -8.02
C ALA A 96 -10.65 -8.13 -9.17
N ASP A 97 -10.69 -6.81 -8.93
CA ASP A 97 -10.32 -5.78 -9.89
C ASP A 97 -8.93 -5.19 -9.54
N PRO A 98 -7.88 -5.52 -10.30
CA PRO A 98 -6.55 -4.97 -10.08
C PRO A 98 -6.49 -3.45 -10.18
N ALA A 99 -7.37 -2.84 -10.99
CA ALA A 99 -7.43 -1.39 -11.10
C ALA A 99 -7.95 -0.74 -9.82
N GLU A 100 -8.87 -1.41 -9.11
CA GLU A 100 -9.33 -0.97 -7.79
C GLU A 100 -8.20 -1.01 -6.78
N ALA A 101 -7.48 -2.14 -6.68
CA ALA A 101 -6.32 -2.27 -5.79
C ALA A 101 -5.30 -1.16 -6.07
N VAL A 102 -4.85 -1.00 -7.32
CA VAL A 102 -3.91 0.07 -7.70
C VAL A 102 -4.44 1.46 -7.30
N SER A 103 -5.74 1.74 -7.48
CA SER A 103 -6.33 3.03 -7.12
C SER A 103 -6.24 3.33 -5.61
N ILE A 104 -6.39 2.32 -4.77
CA ILE A 104 -6.26 2.44 -3.31
C ILE A 104 -4.83 2.84 -2.95
N PHE A 105 -3.83 2.16 -3.51
CA PHE A 105 -2.41 2.46 -3.23
C PHE A 105 -1.99 3.83 -3.78
N LEU A 106 -2.49 4.22 -4.96
CA LEU A 106 -2.23 5.55 -5.50
C LEU A 106 -2.86 6.64 -4.63
N ALA A 107 -4.09 6.46 -4.13
CA ALA A 107 -4.70 7.41 -3.20
C ALA A 107 -3.90 7.50 -1.88
N TYR A 108 -3.46 6.38 -1.34
CA TYR A 108 -2.62 6.36 -0.13
C TYR A 108 -1.30 7.12 -0.35
N TRP A 109 -0.62 6.89 -1.47
CA TRP A 109 0.65 7.54 -1.80
C TRP A 109 0.50 9.03 -2.18
N GLU A 110 -0.39 9.36 -3.14
CA GLU A 110 -0.50 10.69 -3.75
C GLU A 110 -1.26 11.68 -2.86
N THR A 111 -2.35 11.22 -2.23
CA THR A 111 -3.27 12.09 -1.49
C THR A 111 -3.27 11.84 0.01
N GLN A 112 -2.43 10.91 0.49
CA GLN A 112 -2.31 10.58 1.91
C GLN A 112 -3.67 10.19 2.52
N GLN A 113 -4.47 9.48 1.72
CA GLN A 113 -5.83 9.12 2.07
C GLN A 113 -5.95 7.63 2.33
N LEU A 114 -6.49 7.28 3.50
CA LEU A 114 -6.91 5.91 3.77
C LEU A 114 -8.18 5.53 3.00
N PRO A 115 -8.33 4.27 2.57
CA PRO A 115 -9.58 3.77 2.04
C PRO A 115 -10.68 3.78 3.13
N ASP A 116 -11.94 3.78 2.70
CA ASP A 116 -13.06 3.50 3.60
C ASP A 116 -13.02 2.04 4.03
N LEU A 117 -12.83 1.81 5.34
CA LEU A 117 -12.65 0.49 5.93
C LEU A 117 -13.97 -0.21 6.28
N SER A 118 -15.13 0.42 6.06
CA SER A 118 -16.43 -0.16 6.43
C SER A 118 -16.76 -1.48 5.73
N GLY A 119 -16.11 -1.78 4.61
CA GLY A 119 -16.20 -3.05 3.88
C GLY A 119 -14.97 -3.97 4.01
N TRP A 120 -13.99 -3.60 4.82
CA TRP A 120 -12.77 -4.39 5.03
C TRP A 120 -12.98 -5.38 6.18
N THR A 121 -12.31 -6.53 6.11
CA THR A 121 -12.32 -7.53 7.18
C THR A 121 -11.31 -7.14 8.24
N ASP A 122 -11.73 -7.03 9.49
CA ASP A 122 -10.81 -6.89 10.62
C ASP A 122 -10.14 -8.24 10.90
N ILE A 123 -8.82 -8.30 10.68
CA ILE A 123 -7.95 -9.46 10.88
C ILE A 123 -6.99 -9.25 12.06
N THR A 124 -7.23 -8.27 12.93
CA THR A 124 -6.35 -7.92 14.06
C THR A 124 -5.99 -9.14 14.91
N ALA A 125 -6.98 -9.98 15.21
CA ALA A 125 -6.81 -11.17 16.05
C ALA A 125 -5.89 -12.25 15.44
N GLU A 126 -5.58 -12.19 14.14
CA GLU A 126 -4.65 -13.12 13.50
C GLU A 126 -3.17 -12.77 13.78
N PHE A 127 -2.92 -11.60 14.37
CA PHE A 127 -1.59 -11.04 14.60
C PHE A 127 -1.29 -10.74 16.08
N GLU A 128 -2.14 -11.20 17.01
CA GLU A 128 -1.95 -11.11 18.48
C GLU A 128 -1.22 -12.31 19.10
#